data_AF-F7KS48-F1
#
_entry.id   AF-F7KS48-F1
#
_cell.length_a   1.000
_cell.length_b   1.000
_cell.length_c   1.000
_cell.angle_alpha   90.00
_cell.angle_beta   90.00
_cell.angle_gamma   90.00
#
_symmetry.space_group_name_H-M   'P 1'
#
loop_
_entity.id
_entity.type
_entity.pdbx_description
1 polymer ?
#
loop_
_entity_poly.entity_id
_entity_poly.type
_entity_poly.pdbx_seq_one_letter_code
_entity_poly.pdbx_strand_id
1 'polypeptide(L)'
;MDMNIQKYMAFVKAVEYGSFTKAAEILNYSQSGISRMINDLEKEWQVVLLERRKTGVRLTSDGMKLLLWPCVGSWNTWNTANSRYQLENHHRMKHIE
;
A
#
# COMPACT_ATOMS: atom_id res chain seq x y z
N MET A 1 -7.16 5.79 -20.53
CA MET A 1 -6.52 4.69 -19.78
C MET A 1 -7.60 3.98 -18.99
N ASP A 2 -7.56 2.65 -18.95
CA ASP A 2 -8.54 1.83 -18.24
C ASP A 2 -8.52 2.14 -16.72
N MET A 3 -9.69 2.44 -16.18
CA MET A 3 -9.88 2.82 -14.78
C MET A 3 -9.48 1.70 -13.82
N ASN A 4 -9.58 0.43 -14.25
CA ASN A 4 -9.21 -0.73 -13.43
C ASN A 4 -7.70 -0.88 -13.27
N ILE A 5 -6.93 -0.54 -14.30
CA ILE A 5 -5.46 -0.57 -14.25
C ILE A 5 -4.94 0.47 -13.24
N GLN A 6 -5.55 1.67 -13.21
CA GLN A 6 -5.15 2.72 -12.26
C GLN A 6 -5.43 2.33 -10.80
N LYS A 7 -6.59 1.71 -10.54
CA LYS A 7 -6.91 1.18 -9.21
C LYS A 7 -5.92 0.10 -8.77
N TYR A 8 -5.57 -0.82 -9.66
CA TYR A 8 -4.60 -1.86 -9.37
C TYR A 8 -3.19 -1.29 -9.13
N MET A 9 -2.75 -0.33 -9.93
CA MET A 9 -1.46 0.36 -9.73
C MET A 9 -1.42 1.11 -8.39
N ALA A 10 -2.52 1.77 -8.02
CA ALA A 10 -2.65 2.42 -6.71
C ALA A 10 -2.46 1.40 -5.58
N PHE A 11 -3.11 0.23 -5.67
CA PHE A 11 -2.92 -0.88 -4.72
C PHE A 11 -1.48 -1.36 -4.66
N VAL A 12 -0.86 -1.70 -5.81
CA VAL A 12 0.53 -2.20 -5.87
C VAL A 12 1.50 -1.20 -5.25
N LYS A 13 1.39 0.09 -5.56
CA LYS A 13 2.27 1.13 -5.02
C LYS A 13 2.02 1.39 -3.54
N ALA A 14 0.77 1.37 -3.08
CA ALA A 14 0.45 1.49 -1.66
C ALA A 14 1.05 0.35 -0.85
N VAL A 15 1.07 -0.86 -1.41
CA VAL A 15 1.73 -2.02 -0.84
C VAL A 15 3.24 -1.81 -0.86
N GLU A 16 3.85 -1.59 -2.03
CA GLU A 16 5.31 -1.48 -2.24
C GLU A 16 5.99 -0.49 -1.30
N TYR A 17 5.33 0.63 -0.99
CA TYR A 17 5.84 1.66 -0.08
C TYR A 17 5.23 1.62 1.33
N GLY A 18 4.29 0.71 1.59
CA GLY A 18 3.57 0.63 2.87
C GLY A 18 2.81 1.92 3.24
N SER A 19 2.54 2.81 2.27
CA SER A 19 2.01 4.16 2.52
C SER A 19 1.16 4.68 1.36
N PHE A 20 -0.08 5.09 1.66
CA PHE A 20 -0.94 5.75 0.69
C PHE A 20 -0.39 7.12 0.27
N THR A 21 0.24 7.85 1.18
CA THR A 21 0.83 9.17 0.88
C THR A 21 1.99 9.00 -0.10
N LYS A 22 2.86 8.01 0.12
CA LYS A 22 3.98 7.76 -0.79
C LYS A 22 3.50 7.27 -2.16
N ALA A 23 2.50 6.40 -2.20
CA ALA A 23 1.88 5.97 -3.45
C ALA A 23 1.25 7.14 -4.22
N ALA A 24 0.63 8.08 -3.51
CA ALA A 24 0.03 9.28 -4.09
C ALA A 24 1.09 10.19 -4.72
N GLU A 25 2.21 10.42 -4.03
CA GLU A 25 3.37 11.16 -4.58
C GLU A 25 3.91 10.50 -5.86
N ILE A 26 4.11 9.18 -5.85
CA ILE A 26 4.70 8.45 -6.98
C ILE A 26 3.77 8.42 -8.20
N LEU A 27 2.45 8.33 -7.97
CA LEU A 27 1.45 8.25 -9.03
C LEU A 27 0.86 9.62 -9.40
N ASN A 28 1.34 10.71 -8.81
CA ASN A 28 0.81 12.07 -9.00
C ASN A 28 -0.71 12.19 -8.73
N TYR A 29 -1.17 11.56 -7.65
CA TYR A 29 -2.54 11.68 -7.13
C TYR A 29 -2.55 12.31 -5.75
N SER A 30 -3.74 12.66 -5.26
CA SER A 30 -3.93 12.93 -3.83
C SER A 30 -3.99 11.62 -3.04
N GLN A 31 -3.60 11.68 -1.76
CA GLN A 31 -3.72 10.53 -0.84
C GLN A 31 -5.17 10.03 -0.75
N SER A 32 -6.14 10.95 -0.71
CA SER A 32 -7.57 10.61 -0.71
C SER A 32 -8.03 9.96 -2.02
N GLY A 33 -7.44 10.35 -3.16
CA GLY A 33 -7.64 9.75 -4.47
C GLY A 33 -7.15 8.30 -4.52
N ILE A 34 -5.90 8.05 -4.09
CA ILE A 34 -5.36 6.69 -3.94
C ILE A 34 -6.24 5.84 -3.03
N SER A 35 -6.59 6.37 -1.86
CA SER A 35 -7.43 5.68 -0.88
C SER A 35 -8.79 5.29 -1.44
N ARG A 36 -9.41 6.17 -2.24
CA ARG A 36 -10.70 5.92 -2.89
C ARG A 36 -10.57 4.85 -3.98
N MET A 37 -9.58 4.96 -4.86
CA MET A 37 -9.34 3.98 -5.92
C MET A 37 -9.18 2.56 -5.38
N ILE A 38 -8.45 2.42 -4.28
CA ILE A 38 -8.24 1.13 -3.63
C ILE A 38 -9.53 0.64 -2.95
N ASN A 39 -10.28 1.51 -2.28
CA ASN A 39 -11.57 1.14 -1.70
C ASN A 39 -12.58 0.69 -2.78
N ASP A 40 -12.57 1.35 -3.93
CA ASP A 40 -13.46 0.99 -5.05
C ASP A 40 -13.05 -0.37 -5.63
N LEU A 41 -11.75 -0.65 -5.73
CA LEU A 41 -11.23 -1.96 -6.12
C LEU A 41 -11.67 -3.07 -5.15
N GLU A 42 -11.49 -2.86 -3.85
CA GLU A 42 -11.89 -3.80 -2.80
C GLU A 42 -13.41 -4.07 -2.81
N LYS A 43 -14.22 -3.04 -3.08
CA LYS A 43 -15.68 -3.18 -3.21
C LYS A 43 -16.09 -3.94 -4.46
N GLU A 44 -15.51 -3.62 -5.60
CA GLU A 44 -15.80 -4.28 -6.88
C GLU A 44 -15.47 -5.76 -6.84
N TRP A 45 -14.38 -6.11 -6.15
CA TRP A 45 -13.91 -7.50 -6.01
C TRP A 45 -14.44 -8.20 -4.77
N GLN A 46 -15.20 -7.48 -3.93
CA GLN A 46 -15.74 -7.96 -2.66
C GLN A 46 -14.68 -8.62 -1.76
N VAL A 47 -13.48 -8.04 -1.73
CA VAL A 47 -12.32 -8.55 -0.99
C VAL A 47 -11.61 -7.40 -0.30
N VAL A 48 -11.13 -7.63 0.91
CA VAL A 48 -10.26 -6.68 1.61
C VAL A 48 -8.82 -7.06 1.30
N LEU A 49 -8.08 -6.19 0.63
CA LEU A 49 -6.70 -6.42 0.22
C LEU A 49 -5.70 -5.83 1.21
N LEU A 50 -6.09 -4.76 1.92
CA LEU A 50 -5.21 -4.00 2.79
C LEU A 50 -5.76 -3.80 4.20
N GLU A 51 -4.95 -4.10 5.20
CA GLU A 51 -5.11 -3.60 6.56
C GLU A 51 -4.53 -2.18 6.68
N ARG A 52 -5.35 -1.24 7.12
CA ARG A 52 -4.95 0.15 7.36
C ARG A 52 -4.61 0.33 8.83
N ARG A 53 -3.37 0.71 9.12
CA ARG A 53 -2.87 0.96 10.49
C ARG A 53 -2.35 2.39 10.60
N LYS A 54 -2.25 2.90 11.84
CA LYS A 54 -1.62 4.22 12.10
C LYS A 54 -0.16 4.28 11.61
N THR A 55 0.51 3.13 11.54
CA THR A 55 1.91 3.01 11.10
C THR A 55 2.05 2.84 9.58
N GLY A 56 0.96 2.67 8.84
CA GLY A 56 1.00 2.45 7.39
C GLY A 56 0.02 1.39 6.91
N VAL A 57 0.41 0.72 5.83
CA VAL A 57 -0.42 -0.24 5.11
C VAL A 57 0.21 -1.63 5.16
N ARG A 58 -0.61 -2.66 5.36
CA ARG A 58 -0.18 -4.07 5.33
C ARG A 58 -1.15 -4.89 4.49
N LEU A 59 -0.65 -5.91 3.79
CA LEU A 59 -1.49 -6.84 3.05
C LEU A 59 -2.31 -7.73 3.98
N THR A 60 -3.55 -8.00 3.60
CA THR A 60 -4.34 -9.12 4.13
C THR A 60 -3.86 -10.45 3.55
N SER A 61 -4.40 -11.57 4.04
CA SER A 61 -4.21 -12.89 3.42
C SER A 61 -4.61 -12.92 1.95
N ASP A 62 -5.70 -12.25 1.59
CA ASP A 62 -6.20 -12.26 0.21
C ASP A 62 -5.43 -11.28 -0.68
N GLY A 63 -5.00 -10.14 -0.13
CA GLY A 63 -4.04 -9.26 -0.79
C GLY A 63 -2.72 -9.94 -1.10
N MET A 64 -2.22 -10.80 -0.19
CA MET A 64 -1.02 -11.61 -0.44
C MET A 64 -1.22 -12.63 -1.56
N LYS A 65 -2.38 -13.29 -1.64
CA LYS A 65 -2.69 -14.23 -2.73
C LYS A 65 -2.81 -13.52 -4.08
N LEU A 66 -3.39 -12.32 -4.09
CA LEU A 66 -3.50 -11.51 -5.30
C LEU A 66 -2.13 -11.07 -5.82
N LEU A 67 -1.25 -10.67 -4.90
CA LEU A 67 0.14 -10.31 -5.19
C LEU A 67 1.09 -11.52 -5.21
N LEU A 68 0.60 -12.74 -5.49
CA LEU A 68 1.46 -13.89 -5.82
C LEU A 68 2.19 -13.63 -7.15
N TRP A 69 3.07 -12.63 -7.15
CA TRP A 69 4.23 -12.57 -7.99
C TRP A 69 5.40 -13.13 -7.17
N PRO A 70 5.92 -14.30 -7.52
CA PRO A 70 7.13 -14.81 -6.90
C PRO A 70 8.32 -14.03 -7.48
N CYS A 71 8.64 -12.87 -6.91
CA CYS A 71 10.03 -12.39 -6.93
C CYS A 71 10.74 -13.06 -5.75
N VAL A 72 11.16 -14.31 -5.97
CA VAL A 72 11.70 -15.28 -4.99
C VAL A 72 12.96 -14.80 -4.25
N GLY A 73 13.42 -13.57 -4.45
CA GLY A 73 14.61 -13.02 -3.75
C GLY A 73 14.33 -12.00 -2.63
N SER A 74 13.14 -11.38 -2.56
CA SER A 74 13.01 -10.12 -1.81
C SER A 74 11.80 -10.02 -0.87
N TRP A 75 11.04 -11.07 -0.61
CA TRP A 75 9.89 -10.97 0.31
C TRP A 75 10.33 -10.77 1.77
N ASN A 76 11.37 -11.49 2.22
CA ASN A 76 11.90 -11.35 3.58
C ASN A 76 12.63 -10.01 3.76
N THR A 77 13.35 -9.56 2.74
CA THR A 77 14.02 -8.27 2.70
C THR A 77 13.01 -7.12 2.69
N TRP A 78 11.92 -7.26 1.93
CA TRP A 78 10.85 -6.26 1.88
C TRP A 78 10.06 -6.18 3.18
N ASN A 79 9.70 -7.31 3.82
CA ASN A 79 9.07 -7.27 5.14
C ASN A 79 9.98 -6.65 6.20
N THR A 80 11.28 -6.94 6.16
CA THR A 80 12.26 -6.35 7.08
C THR A 80 12.48 -4.85 6.81
N ALA A 81 12.59 -4.45 5.54
CA ALA A 81 12.74 -3.06 5.13
C ALA A 81 11.47 -2.23 5.36
N ASN A 82 10.29 -2.78 5.10
CA ASN A 82 9.01 -2.13 5.38
C ASN A 82 8.79 -1.99 6.89
N SER A 83 9.18 -2.99 7.68
CA SER A 83 9.16 -2.88 9.15
C SER A 83 10.10 -1.78 9.64
N ARG A 84 11.30 -1.64 9.06
CA ARG A 84 12.23 -0.52 9.35
C ARG A 84 11.69 0.83 8.91
N TYR A 85 11.11 0.93 7.71
CA TYR A 85 10.48 2.16 7.21
C TYR A 85 9.29 2.60 8.09
N GLN A 86 8.47 1.66 8.56
CA GLN A 86 7.38 1.97 9.50
C GLN A 86 7.89 2.41 10.88
N LEU A 87 9.00 1.86 11.36
CA LEU A 87 9.66 2.29 12.60
C LEU A 87 10.31 3.67 12.45
N GLU A 88 11.03 3.93 11.37
CA GLU A 88 11.69 5.22 11.09
C GLU A 88 10.67 6.35 10.92
N ASN A 89 9.56 6.11 10.23
CA ASN A 89 8.50 7.12 10.07
C ASN A 89 7.65 7.32 11.33
N HIS A 90 7.61 6.36 12.26
CA HIS A 90 6.99 6.54 13.58
C HIS A 90 7.71 7.61 14.42
N HIS A 91 9.03 7.77 14.22
CA HIS A 91 9.81 8.82 14.89
C HIS A 91 9.64 10.20 14.25
N ARG A 92 9.33 10.28 12.95
CA ARG A 92 9.19 11.55 12.21
C ARG A 92 7.89 12.30 12.48
N MET A 93 6.87 11.65 13.05
CA MET A 93 5.59 12.26 13.43
C MET A 93 5.53 12.79 14.88
N LYS A 94 6.62 12.68 15.67
CA LYS A 94 6.68 13.21 17.04
C LYS A 94 7.21 14.64 17.15
N HIS A 95 7.39 15.34 16.04
CA HIS A 95 7.87 16.74 16.00
C HIS A 95 6.91 17.70 15.29
N ILE A 96 5.62 17.41 15.32
CA ILE A 96 4.57 18.39 15.00
C ILE A 96 3.77 18.60 16.28
N GLU A 97 4.36 19.33 17.22
CA GLU A 97 3.68 20.09 18.28
C GLU A 97 4.10 21.55 18.12
#